data_AF-A0A6L7WJK2-F1
#
_entry.id   AF-A0A6L7WJK2-F1
#
_cell.length_a   1.000
_cell.length_b   1.000
_cell.length_c   1.000
_cell.angle_alpha   90.00
_cell.angle_beta   90.00
_cell.angle_gamma   90.00
#
_symmetry.space_group_name_H-M   'P 1'
#
loop_
_entity.id
_entity.type
_entity.pdbx_description
1 polymer ?
#
loop_
_entity_poly.entity_id
_entity_poly.type
_entity_poly.pdbx_seq_one_letter_code
_entity_poly.pdbx_strand_id
1 'polypeptide(L)'
;MNTATAWQSDYGEHEAAMAVYREEGTARALALDNRGPIRYDADGALSEDIVESYWRHGFYVFEGVIGKDELADIERDVQSIEDRAPTEPRGKFDHLGRPALGADGKGGGMALVPPLSDPIGGTAGNNGRHPAKMIEPSVPAGAPEWVLQVVGGSLQFSDAALRLYAHPDLLRVAETFNGPDFTPFNEVIWIKHPRLGGS
;
A
#
# COMPACT_ATOMS: atom_id res chain seq x y z
N MET A 1 -35.97 -10.25 16.95
CA MET A 1 -34.57 -10.72 17.02
C MET A 1 -33.97 -10.53 15.65
N ASN A 2 -33.18 -9.47 15.47
CA ASN A 2 -32.60 -9.11 14.18
C ASN A 2 -31.35 -9.98 14.01
N THR A 3 -31.42 -11.00 13.17
CA THR A 3 -30.24 -11.75 12.75
C THR A 3 -29.34 -10.79 12.00
N ALA A 4 -28.24 -10.36 12.63
CA ALA A 4 -27.17 -9.67 11.94
C ALA A 4 -26.76 -10.55 10.77
N THR A 5 -27.12 -10.14 9.56
CA THR A 5 -26.73 -10.81 8.33
C THR A 5 -25.21 -10.89 8.33
N ALA A 6 -24.69 -12.10 8.08
CA ALA A 6 -23.28 -12.31 7.90
C ALA A 6 -22.75 -11.31 6.86
N TRP A 7 -21.58 -10.74 7.16
CA TRP A 7 -20.89 -9.75 6.35
C TRP A 7 -20.79 -10.21 4.88
N GLN A 8 -21.65 -9.67 4.03
CA GLN A 8 -21.60 -9.94 2.60
C GLN A 8 -20.81 -8.79 1.95
N SER A 9 -19.48 -8.92 1.97
CA SER A 9 -18.56 -8.05 1.25
C SER A 9 -18.17 -8.69 -0.08
N ASP A 10 -19.18 -9.16 -0.82
CA ASP A 10 -19.00 -9.70 -2.17
C ASP A 10 -19.34 -8.62 -3.21
N TYR A 11 -19.04 -8.89 -4.49
CA TYR A 11 -19.32 -7.94 -5.56
C TYR A 11 -20.81 -7.97 -6.00
N GLY A 12 -21.74 -8.44 -5.15
CA GLY A 12 -23.17 -8.49 -5.42
C GLY A 12 -23.49 -9.34 -6.65
N GLU A 13 -24.27 -8.80 -7.58
CA GLU A 13 -24.59 -9.47 -8.85
C GLU A 13 -23.35 -9.79 -9.71
N HIS A 14 -22.22 -9.13 -9.46
CA HIS A 14 -20.96 -9.36 -10.17
C HIS A 14 -20.04 -10.38 -9.48
N GLU A 15 -20.40 -10.93 -8.32
CA GLU A 15 -19.50 -11.83 -7.57
C GLU A 15 -19.06 -13.05 -8.38
N ALA A 16 -20.00 -13.70 -9.08
CA ALA A 16 -19.68 -14.87 -9.91
C ALA A 16 -18.67 -14.52 -11.02
N ALA A 17 -18.84 -13.38 -11.68
CA ALA A 17 -17.90 -12.93 -12.70
C ALA A 17 -16.53 -12.56 -12.10
N MET A 18 -16.51 -11.92 -10.93
CA MET A 18 -15.28 -11.57 -10.22
C MET A 18 -14.52 -12.79 -9.70
N ALA A 19 -15.21 -13.85 -9.28
CA ALA A 19 -14.58 -15.13 -8.93
C ALA A 19 -13.84 -15.72 -10.14
N VAL A 20 -14.51 -15.86 -11.28
CA VAL A 20 -13.89 -16.38 -12.52
C VAL A 20 -12.72 -15.50 -12.95
N TYR A 21 -12.89 -14.17 -12.96
CA TYR A 21 -11.83 -13.23 -13.33
C TYR A 21 -10.58 -13.39 -12.45
N ARG A 22 -10.75 -13.54 -11.14
CA ARG A 22 -9.65 -13.75 -10.19
C ARG A 22 -8.95 -15.08 -10.44
N GLU A 23 -9.70 -16.18 -10.57
CA GLU A 23 -9.13 -17.51 -10.80
C GLU A 23 -8.32 -17.57 -12.09
N GLU A 24 -8.91 -17.12 -13.21
CA GLU A 24 -8.21 -17.11 -14.49
C GLU A 24 -7.03 -16.13 -14.49
N GLY A 25 -7.19 -14.96 -13.85
CA GLY A 25 -6.13 -13.97 -13.69
C GLY A 25 -4.95 -14.51 -12.90
N THR A 26 -5.21 -15.21 -11.80
CA THR A 26 -4.18 -15.89 -10.99
C THR A 26 -3.48 -16.98 -11.80
N ALA A 27 -4.21 -17.82 -12.52
CA ALA A 27 -3.62 -18.86 -13.35
C ALA A 27 -2.68 -18.27 -14.42
N ARG A 28 -3.10 -17.19 -15.10
CA ARG A 28 -2.25 -16.48 -16.07
C ARG A 28 -1.02 -15.85 -15.41
N ALA A 29 -1.18 -15.19 -14.26
CA ALA A 29 -0.09 -14.52 -13.56
C ALA A 29 0.96 -15.51 -13.05
N LEU A 30 0.55 -16.68 -12.56
CA LEU A 30 1.46 -17.73 -12.07
C LEU A 30 2.17 -18.48 -13.20
N ALA A 31 1.67 -18.40 -14.43
CA ALA A 31 2.31 -19.00 -15.60
C ALA A 31 3.42 -18.10 -16.21
N LEU A 32 3.56 -16.86 -15.75
CA LEU A 32 4.60 -15.93 -16.23
C LEU A 32 5.99 -16.32 -15.68
N ASP A 33 7.02 -16.13 -16.50
CA ASP A 33 8.44 -16.29 -16.16
C ASP A 33 9.04 -15.02 -15.54
N ASN A 34 8.31 -14.36 -14.63
CA ASN A 34 8.68 -13.05 -14.08
C ASN A 34 8.77 -13.02 -12.55
N ARG A 35 9.23 -14.11 -11.95
CA ARG A 35 9.27 -14.27 -10.49
C ARG A 35 10.48 -15.06 -10.03
N GLY A 36 11.08 -14.63 -8.92
CA GLY A 36 12.20 -15.33 -8.28
C GLY A 36 13.03 -14.42 -7.37
N PRO A 37 14.13 -14.91 -6.78
CA PRO A 37 15.01 -14.07 -5.98
C PRO A 37 15.75 -13.05 -6.85
N ILE A 38 16.24 -11.98 -6.23
CA ILE A 38 17.19 -11.07 -6.89
C ILE A 38 18.46 -11.85 -7.22
N ARG A 39 18.95 -11.72 -8.46
CA ARG A 39 20.21 -12.30 -8.91
C ARG A 39 21.04 -11.24 -9.62
N TYR A 40 22.35 -11.33 -9.41
CA TYR A 40 23.32 -10.46 -10.04
C TYR A 40 24.26 -11.29 -10.92
N ASP A 41 24.64 -10.72 -12.06
CA ASP A 41 25.66 -11.27 -12.93
C ASP A 41 27.07 -11.00 -12.35
N ALA A 42 28.11 -11.52 -13.00
CA ALA A 42 29.48 -11.49 -12.48
C ALA A 42 30.05 -10.06 -12.31
N ASP A 43 29.51 -9.10 -13.06
CA ASP A 43 29.86 -7.67 -12.98
C ASP A 43 29.06 -6.91 -11.90
N GLY A 44 28.13 -7.59 -11.22
CA GLY A 44 27.26 -7.02 -10.20
C GLY A 44 26.00 -6.36 -10.73
N ALA A 45 25.75 -6.37 -12.04
CA ALA A 45 24.50 -5.91 -12.62
C ALA A 45 23.34 -6.86 -12.30
N LEU A 46 22.11 -6.34 -12.25
CA LEU A 46 20.92 -7.19 -12.15
C LEU A 46 20.89 -8.13 -13.36
N SER A 47 20.64 -9.41 -13.11
CA SER A 47 20.78 -10.46 -14.13
C SER A 47 19.99 -10.14 -15.40
N GLU A 48 20.62 -10.26 -16.57
CA GLU A 48 20.04 -9.87 -17.86
C GLU A 48 18.65 -10.49 -18.09
N ASP A 49 18.46 -11.76 -17.71
CA ASP A 49 17.18 -12.45 -17.89
C ASP A 49 16.03 -11.87 -17.03
N ILE A 50 16.34 -11.27 -15.88
CA ILE A 50 15.38 -10.54 -15.04
C ILE A 50 15.00 -9.22 -15.72
N VAL A 51 15.97 -8.50 -16.27
CA VAL A 51 15.75 -7.24 -16.98
C VAL A 51 14.91 -7.47 -18.24
N GLU A 52 15.22 -8.51 -19.02
CA GLU A 52 14.43 -8.90 -20.19
C GLU A 52 12.99 -9.28 -19.82
N SER A 53 12.81 -10.08 -18.76
CA SER A 53 11.49 -10.47 -18.26
C SER A 53 10.67 -9.26 -17.78
N TYR A 54 11.30 -8.33 -17.06
CA TYR A 54 10.68 -7.06 -16.68
C TYR A 54 10.18 -6.27 -17.89
N TRP A 55 11.01 -6.09 -18.92
CA TRP A 55 10.59 -5.35 -20.12
C TRP A 55 9.52 -6.06 -20.93
N ARG A 56 9.53 -7.39 -20.96
CA ARG A 56 8.52 -8.21 -21.65
C ARG A 56 7.15 -8.11 -20.98
N HIS A 57 7.10 -8.17 -19.66
CA HIS A 57 5.85 -8.25 -18.90
C HIS A 57 5.40 -6.92 -18.28
N GLY A 58 6.29 -5.93 -18.22
CA GLY A 58 6.08 -4.64 -17.56
C GLY A 58 6.30 -4.66 -16.04
N PHE A 59 6.62 -5.82 -15.46
CA PHE A 59 6.93 -5.98 -14.04
C PHE A 59 7.67 -7.30 -13.76
N TYR A 60 8.35 -7.36 -12.62
CA TYR A 60 8.97 -8.59 -12.08
C TYR A 60 8.65 -8.71 -10.59
N VAL A 61 8.41 -9.92 -10.09
CA VAL A 61 8.10 -10.20 -8.68
C VAL A 61 9.31 -10.82 -8.01
N PHE A 62 10.02 -10.00 -7.21
CA PHE A 62 11.10 -10.53 -6.40
C PHE A 62 10.58 -11.25 -5.16
N GLU A 63 11.09 -12.45 -4.91
CA GLU A 63 10.73 -13.30 -3.78
C GLU A 63 11.86 -13.39 -2.76
N GLY A 64 11.49 -13.38 -1.47
CA GLY A 64 12.46 -13.55 -0.39
C GLY A 64 13.47 -12.43 -0.24
N VAL A 65 13.18 -11.22 -0.77
CA VAL A 65 14.07 -10.05 -0.65
C VAL A 65 14.15 -9.58 0.80
N ILE A 66 13.00 -9.44 1.45
CA ILE A 66 12.92 -8.91 2.82
C ILE A 66 12.85 -10.07 3.80
N GLY A 67 13.78 -10.08 4.76
CA GLY A 67 13.89 -11.12 5.77
C GLY A 67 12.74 -11.10 6.78
N LYS A 68 12.58 -12.21 7.52
CA LYS A 68 11.52 -12.33 8.54
C LYS A 68 11.63 -11.29 9.65
N ASP A 69 12.84 -10.98 10.09
CA ASP A 69 13.08 -10.01 11.16
C ASP A 69 12.78 -8.58 10.68
N GLU A 70 13.14 -8.25 9.44
CA GLU A 70 12.80 -6.98 8.80
C GLU A 70 11.28 -6.83 8.61
N LEU A 71 10.59 -7.89 8.18
CA LEU A 71 9.13 -7.90 8.10
C LEU A 71 8.48 -7.67 9.47
N ALA A 72 9.02 -8.27 10.54
CA ALA A 72 8.52 -8.08 11.90
C ALA A 72 8.77 -6.65 12.42
N ASP A 73 9.89 -6.02 12.05
CA ASP A 73 10.15 -4.61 12.32
C ASP A 73 9.14 -3.70 11.59
N ILE A 74 8.90 -3.94 10.30
CA ILE A 74 7.92 -3.19 9.51
C ILE A 74 6.52 -3.31 10.11
N GLU A 75 6.10 -4.54 10.45
CA GLU A 75 4.78 -4.79 11.04
C GLU A 75 4.59 -4.03 12.37
N ARG A 76 5.59 -4.09 13.25
CA ARG A 76 5.57 -3.38 14.53
C ARG A 76 5.50 -1.86 14.36
N ASP A 77 6.28 -1.31 13.43
CA ASP A 77 6.27 0.13 13.17
C ASP A 77 4.92 0.58 12.59
N VAL A 78 4.35 -0.17 11.65
CA VAL A 78 3.02 0.12 11.09
C VAL A 78 1.94 0.08 12.18
N GLN A 79 1.95 -0.94 13.05
CA GLN A 79 1.01 -1.01 14.17
C GLN A 79 1.16 0.18 15.13
N SER A 80 2.40 0.59 15.42
CA SER A 80 2.67 1.78 16.25
C SER A 80 2.17 3.07 15.58
N ILE A 81 2.30 3.20 14.26
CA ILE A 81 1.76 4.33 13.50
C ILE A 81 0.24 4.36 13.60
N GLU A 82 -0.43 3.22 13.39
CA GLU A 82 -1.89 3.12 13.50
C GLU A 82 -2.40 3.44 14.92
N ASP A 83 -1.74 2.93 15.97
CA ASP A 83 -2.10 3.17 17.37
C ASP A 83 -2.05 4.66 17.75
N ARG A 84 -1.07 5.38 17.17
CA ARG A 84 -0.78 6.78 17.48
C ARG A 84 -1.34 7.77 16.45
N ALA A 85 -2.04 7.29 15.43
CA ALA A 85 -2.67 8.13 14.43
C ALA A 85 -3.77 9.02 15.06
N PRO A 86 -4.04 10.20 14.49
CA PRO A 86 -5.19 10.99 14.91
C PRO A 86 -6.48 10.25 14.54
N THR A 87 -7.56 10.51 15.28
CA THR A 87 -8.87 9.86 15.04
C THR A 87 -9.76 10.63 14.07
N GLU A 88 -9.32 11.81 13.63
CA GLU A 88 -10.06 12.68 12.71
C GLU A 88 -9.08 13.49 11.83
N PRO A 89 -9.51 14.00 10.66
CA PRO A 89 -8.68 14.83 9.80
C PRO A 89 -8.14 16.05 10.54
N ARG A 90 -6.81 16.22 10.52
CA ARG A 90 -6.09 17.30 11.25
C ARG A 90 -6.28 17.26 12.77
N GLY A 91 -6.73 16.13 13.32
CA GLY A 91 -6.83 15.89 14.76
C GLY A 91 -5.46 16.01 15.42
N LYS A 92 -5.45 16.50 16.66
CA LYS A 92 -4.22 16.70 17.45
C LYS A 92 -3.94 15.57 18.43
N PHE A 93 -4.93 14.71 18.65
CA PHE A 93 -4.89 13.67 19.65
C PHE A 93 -5.18 12.31 19.03
N ASP A 94 -4.53 11.29 19.57
CA ASP A 94 -4.82 9.90 19.25
C ASP A 94 -6.01 9.37 20.06
N HIS A 95 -6.34 8.09 19.88
CA HIS A 95 -7.48 7.47 20.54
C HIS A 95 -7.35 7.38 22.08
N LEU A 96 -6.14 7.56 22.63
CA LEU A 96 -5.88 7.61 24.07
C LEU A 96 -5.81 9.05 24.62
N GLY A 97 -6.05 10.06 23.78
CA GLY A 97 -5.95 11.47 24.16
C GLY A 97 -4.52 11.99 24.29
N ARG A 98 -3.52 11.23 23.83
CA ARG A 98 -2.12 11.68 23.75
C ARG A 98 -1.95 12.52 22.48
N PRO A 99 -0.93 13.39 22.38
CA PRO A 99 -0.62 14.03 21.10
C PRO A 99 -0.43 12.99 19.99
N ALA A 100 -1.20 13.12 18.91
CA ALA A 100 -1.13 12.22 17.78
C ALA A 100 0.24 12.30 17.09
N LEU A 101 0.64 11.20 16.46
CA LEU A 101 1.82 11.18 15.60
C LEU A 101 1.62 12.19 14.45
N GLY A 102 2.64 13.01 14.17
CA GLY A 102 2.56 14.08 13.17
C GLY A 102 1.69 15.30 13.56
N ALA A 103 1.22 15.39 14.81
CA ALA A 103 0.37 16.52 15.27
C ALA A 103 1.07 17.89 15.26
N ASP A 104 2.41 17.92 15.18
CA ASP A 104 3.17 19.16 15.03
C ASP A 104 3.16 19.71 13.59
N GLY A 105 2.54 18.98 12.65
CA GLY A 105 2.38 19.37 11.25
C GLY A 105 3.68 19.35 10.45
N LYS A 106 4.76 18.78 11.00
CA LYS A 106 6.03 18.62 10.30
C LYS A 106 6.07 17.22 9.68
N GLY A 107 6.40 17.16 8.39
CA GLY A 107 6.81 15.89 7.79
C GLY A 107 5.77 15.06 7.07
N GLY A 108 4.75 15.65 6.44
CA GLY A 108 3.77 14.88 5.68
C GLY A 108 2.53 14.54 6.50
N GLY A 109 1.37 14.52 5.83
CA GLY A 109 0.08 14.42 6.50
C GLY A 109 -0.34 12.97 6.72
N MET A 110 -1.03 12.74 7.83
CA MET A 110 -1.91 11.59 7.98
C MET A 110 -3.23 11.93 7.33
N ALA A 111 -3.52 11.27 6.21
CA ALA A 111 -4.76 11.43 5.50
C ALA A 111 -5.75 10.36 5.97
N LEU A 112 -6.86 10.85 6.52
CA LEU A 112 -7.99 10.05 6.93
C LEU A 112 -9.16 10.28 5.99
N VAL A 113 -9.93 9.23 5.75
CA VAL A 113 -11.10 9.24 4.88
C VAL A 113 -12.28 8.57 5.57
N PRO A 114 -13.53 8.86 5.17
CA PRO A 114 -14.65 8.04 5.60
C PRO A 114 -14.44 6.59 5.15
N PRO A 115 -14.81 5.58 5.95
CA PRO A 115 -14.66 4.18 5.56
C PRO A 115 -15.27 3.90 4.20
N LEU A 116 -14.61 3.06 3.41
CA LEU A 116 -15.07 2.59 2.09
C LEU A 116 -15.27 3.69 1.02
N SER A 117 -14.87 4.93 1.32
CA SER A 117 -14.99 6.06 0.39
C SER A 117 -13.90 6.08 -0.68
N ASP A 118 -14.19 6.72 -1.82
CA ASP A 118 -13.29 7.12 -2.89
C ASP A 118 -13.32 8.66 -3.01
N PRO A 119 -12.54 9.41 -2.23
CA PRO A 119 -12.66 10.87 -2.23
C PRO A 119 -12.18 11.54 -3.52
N ILE A 120 -11.45 10.84 -4.40
CA ILE A 120 -10.76 11.45 -5.55
C ILE A 120 -11.35 11.01 -6.90
N GLY A 121 -11.82 9.77 -7.04
CA GLY A 121 -12.29 9.24 -8.31
C GLY A 121 -13.43 10.05 -8.91
N GLY A 122 -13.32 10.32 -10.22
CA GLY A 122 -14.29 11.11 -10.97
C GLY A 122 -14.21 12.63 -10.71
N THR A 123 -13.19 13.10 -9.99
CA THR A 123 -12.97 14.53 -9.70
C THR A 123 -11.76 15.08 -10.45
N ALA A 124 -11.56 16.41 -10.40
CA ALA A 124 -10.33 17.06 -10.88
C ALA A 124 -9.15 16.93 -9.89
N GLY A 125 -9.33 16.25 -8.75
CA GLY A 125 -8.28 16.00 -7.77
C GLY A 125 -7.10 15.24 -8.39
N ASN A 126 -5.90 15.44 -7.83
CA ASN A 126 -4.65 14.88 -8.36
C ASN A 126 -4.46 15.10 -9.87
N ASN A 127 -4.77 16.32 -10.34
CA ASN A 127 -4.72 16.70 -11.76
C ASN A 127 -5.62 15.85 -12.68
N GLY A 128 -6.74 15.34 -12.16
CA GLY A 128 -7.69 14.52 -12.91
C GLY A 128 -7.19 13.11 -13.24
N ARG A 129 -6.16 12.62 -12.55
CA ARG A 129 -5.54 11.30 -12.78
C ARG A 129 -6.52 10.13 -12.58
N HIS A 130 -7.59 10.31 -11.83
CA HIS A 130 -8.56 9.28 -11.48
C HIS A 130 -9.92 9.59 -12.16
N PRO A 131 -10.12 9.19 -13.43
CA PRO A 131 -11.24 9.67 -14.24
C PRO A 131 -12.61 9.11 -13.84
N ALA A 132 -12.67 8.04 -13.05
CA ALA A 132 -13.90 7.38 -12.65
C ALA A 132 -14.01 7.28 -11.14
N LYS A 133 -15.24 7.40 -10.64
CA LYS A 133 -15.60 7.17 -9.23
C LYS A 133 -15.79 5.67 -9.01
N MET A 134 -15.12 5.12 -8.01
CA MET A 134 -15.30 3.74 -7.58
C MET A 134 -16.63 3.57 -6.85
N ILE A 135 -17.18 2.36 -6.89
CA ILE A 135 -18.35 1.99 -6.09
C ILE A 135 -17.97 2.12 -4.61
N GLU A 136 -18.79 2.82 -3.83
CA GLU A 136 -18.65 2.94 -2.37
C GLU A 136 -19.74 2.10 -1.69
N PRO A 137 -19.40 0.93 -1.13
CA PRO A 137 -20.35 0.12 -0.39
C PRO A 137 -20.87 0.84 0.85
N SER A 138 -22.01 0.38 1.39
CA SER A 138 -22.56 0.94 2.62
C SER A 138 -21.62 0.70 3.81
N VAL A 139 -21.34 1.78 4.55
CA VAL A 139 -20.53 1.72 5.77
C VAL A 139 -21.28 0.92 6.84
N PRO A 140 -20.63 -0.07 7.48
CA PRO A 140 -21.29 -0.90 8.49
C PRO A 140 -21.62 -0.09 9.76
N ALA A 141 -22.70 -0.48 10.44
CA ALA A 141 -23.09 0.14 11.71
C ALA A 141 -21.98 0.00 12.76
N GLY A 142 -21.62 1.11 13.41
CA GLY A 142 -20.55 1.14 14.42
C GLY A 142 -19.14 1.26 13.85
N ALA A 143 -18.97 1.41 12.53
CA ALA A 143 -17.69 1.84 11.96
C ALA A 143 -17.26 3.21 12.52
N PRO A 144 -15.96 3.48 12.64
CA PRO A 144 -15.48 4.82 12.96
C PRO A 144 -15.87 5.79 11.85
N GLU A 145 -16.01 7.08 12.19
CA GLU A 145 -16.29 8.13 11.21
C GLU A 145 -15.14 8.30 10.21
N TRP A 146 -13.91 8.05 10.66
CA TRP A 146 -12.68 8.21 9.89
C TRP A 146 -11.78 6.99 10.04
N VAL A 147 -11.10 6.63 8.96
CA VAL A 147 -10.04 5.62 8.94
C VAL A 147 -8.77 6.19 8.34
N LEU A 148 -7.61 5.75 8.82
CA LEU A 148 -6.33 6.12 8.25
C LEU A 148 -6.19 5.48 6.86
N GLN A 149 -5.85 6.27 5.85
CA GLN A 149 -5.66 5.76 4.49
C GLN A 149 -4.22 5.89 4.04
N VAL A 150 -3.62 7.05 4.29
CA VAL A 150 -2.30 7.40 3.78
C VAL A 150 -1.47 8.04 4.88
N VAL A 151 -0.27 7.50 5.08
CA VAL A 151 0.78 8.07 5.93
C VAL A 151 1.86 8.63 5.02
N GLY A 152 1.82 9.95 4.79
CA GLY A 152 2.88 10.65 4.08
C GLY A 152 4.09 10.91 4.98
N GLY A 153 5.29 10.94 4.39
CA GLY A 153 6.53 11.19 5.14
C GLY A 153 6.90 10.05 6.09
N SER A 154 6.51 8.82 5.75
CA SER A 154 6.60 7.64 6.62
C SER A 154 8.00 7.37 7.17
N LEU A 155 9.06 7.82 6.49
CA LEU A 155 10.45 7.63 6.95
C LEU A 155 10.76 8.37 8.26
N GLN A 156 9.98 9.39 8.61
CA GLN A 156 10.12 10.12 9.87
C GLN A 156 9.45 9.40 11.05
N PHE A 157 8.58 8.45 10.75
CA PHE A 157 7.74 7.77 11.74
C PHE A 157 8.09 6.30 11.92
N SER A 158 8.89 5.74 11.01
CA SER A 158 9.32 4.34 11.03
C SER A 158 10.77 4.20 10.59
N ASP A 159 11.61 3.74 11.52
CA ASP A 159 12.98 3.36 11.22
C ASP A 159 13.01 2.14 10.28
N ALA A 160 12.05 1.22 10.40
CA ALA A 160 11.94 0.07 9.51
C ALA A 160 11.66 0.50 8.07
N ALA A 161 10.75 1.45 7.86
CA ALA A 161 10.48 2.03 6.54
C ALA A 161 11.71 2.77 6.01
N LEU A 162 12.44 3.51 6.85
CA LEU A 162 13.69 4.17 6.45
C LEU A 162 14.76 3.17 6.00
N ARG A 163 14.97 2.07 6.74
CA ARG A 163 15.90 0.99 6.36
C ARG A 163 15.47 0.31 5.06
N LEU A 164 14.17 -0.01 4.93
CA LEU A 164 13.63 -0.62 3.72
C LEU A 164 13.80 0.28 2.50
N TYR A 165 13.52 1.59 2.64
CA TYR A 165 13.69 2.57 1.57
C TYR A 165 15.14 2.69 1.10
N ALA A 166 16.09 2.41 1.99
CA ALA A 166 17.52 2.39 1.72
C ALA A 166 18.11 0.97 1.53
N HIS A 167 17.27 -0.05 1.31
CA HIS A 167 17.75 -1.43 1.21
C HIS A 167 18.70 -1.60 0.01
N PRO A 168 19.94 -2.07 0.19
CA PRO A 168 20.96 -2.05 -0.86
C PRO A 168 20.54 -2.77 -2.14
N ASP A 169 19.90 -3.93 -2.02
CA ASP A 169 19.45 -4.68 -3.20
C ASP A 169 18.30 -3.96 -3.94
N LEU A 170 17.38 -3.32 -3.21
CA LEU A 170 16.29 -2.56 -3.82
C LEU A 170 16.82 -1.32 -4.52
N LEU A 171 17.79 -0.62 -3.92
CA LEU A 171 18.45 0.52 -4.55
C LEU A 171 19.21 0.11 -5.81
N ARG A 172 19.94 -1.02 -5.79
CA ARG A 172 20.66 -1.52 -6.97
C ARG A 172 19.72 -1.95 -8.09
N VAL A 173 18.59 -2.57 -7.75
CA VAL A 173 17.52 -2.87 -8.70
C VAL A 173 16.98 -1.57 -9.31
N ALA A 174 16.66 -0.57 -8.49
CA ALA A 174 16.15 0.71 -8.98
C ALA A 174 17.17 1.44 -9.88
N GLU A 175 18.45 1.44 -9.52
CA GLU A 175 19.56 1.98 -10.31
C GLU A 175 19.63 1.33 -11.69
N THR A 176 19.40 0.01 -11.80
CA THR A 176 19.43 -0.70 -13.09
C THR A 176 18.48 -0.07 -14.12
N PHE A 177 17.30 0.38 -13.68
CA PHE A 177 16.28 0.94 -14.56
C PHE A 177 16.32 2.46 -14.68
N ASN A 178 16.89 3.16 -13.69
CA ASN A 178 16.83 4.62 -13.61
C ASN A 178 18.20 5.31 -13.77
N GLY A 179 19.30 4.55 -13.77
CA GLY A 179 20.66 5.06 -13.82
C GLY A 179 21.32 5.27 -12.45
N PRO A 180 22.65 5.43 -12.41
CA PRO A 180 23.43 5.55 -11.18
C PRO A 180 23.20 6.87 -10.42
N ASP A 181 22.61 7.87 -11.07
CA ASP A 181 22.27 9.18 -10.49
C ASP A 181 20.80 9.26 -10.03
N PHE A 182 20.06 8.14 -10.02
CA PHE A 182 18.68 8.15 -9.57
C PHE A 182 18.57 8.61 -8.12
N THR A 183 17.52 9.37 -7.85
CA THR A 183 17.19 9.82 -6.49
C THR A 183 15.80 9.29 -6.14
N PRO A 184 15.65 8.53 -5.05
CA PRO A 184 14.34 8.15 -4.53
C PRO A 184 13.49 9.40 -4.26
N PHE A 185 12.35 9.53 -4.95
CA PHE A 185 11.59 10.79 -5.00
C PHE A 185 10.47 10.89 -3.96
N ASN A 186 9.77 9.79 -3.69
CA ASN A 186 8.57 9.82 -2.85
C ASN A 186 8.31 8.46 -2.19
N GLU A 187 7.84 8.52 -0.96
CA GLU A 187 7.38 7.39 -0.16
C GLU A 187 5.97 7.64 0.39
N VAL A 188 5.24 6.57 0.64
CA VAL A 188 3.95 6.60 1.32
C VAL A 188 3.62 5.21 1.85
N ILE A 189 3.01 5.13 3.03
CA ILE A 189 2.34 3.91 3.48
C ILE A 189 0.85 4.07 3.22
N TRP A 190 0.28 3.11 2.50
CA TRP A 190 -1.17 2.99 2.31
C TRP A 190 -1.72 1.95 3.27
N ILE A 191 -2.70 2.37 4.07
CA ILE A 191 -3.41 1.50 5.00
C ILE A 191 -4.74 1.10 4.36
N LYS A 192 -4.88 -0.18 4.06
CA LYS A 192 -6.15 -0.77 3.59
C LYS A 192 -6.77 -1.55 4.75
N HIS A 193 -7.49 -0.81 5.61
CA HIS A 193 -8.14 -1.41 6.77
C HIS A 193 -9.06 -2.57 6.37
N PRO A 194 -9.02 -3.70 7.11
CA PRO A 194 -9.90 -4.82 6.85
C PRO A 194 -11.38 -4.37 6.80
N ARG A 195 -12.01 -4.57 5.65
CA ARG A 195 -13.44 -4.25 5.39
C ARG A 195 -13.83 -2.77 5.54
N LEU A 196 -12.87 -1.86 5.72
CA LEU A 196 -13.14 -0.43 5.93
C LEU A 196 -12.25 0.49 5.08
N GLY A 197 -11.21 -0.04 4.43
CA GLY A 197 -10.30 0.75 3.62
C GLY A 197 -11.03 1.52 2.51
N GLY A 198 -10.77 2.82 2.41
CA GLY A 198 -11.20 3.62 1.27
C GLY A 198 -10.53 3.14 -0.02
N SER A 199 -11.18 3.38 -1.16
CA SER A 199 -10.68 3.00 -2.50
C SER A 199 -9.52 3.89 -2.93
#